data_AF-A0A158QWL8-F1
#
_entry.id   AF-A0A158QWL8-F1
#
_cell.length_a   1.000
_cell.length_b   1.000
_cell.length_c   1.000
_cell.angle_alpha   90.00
_cell.angle_beta   90.00
_cell.angle_gamma   90.00
#
_symmetry.space_group_name_H-M   'P 1'
#
loop_
_entity.id
_entity.type
_entity.pdbx_description
1 polymer ?
#
loop_
_entity_poly.entity_id
_entity_poly.type
_entity_poly.pdbx_seq_one_letter_code
_entity_poly.pdbx_strand_id
1 'polypeptide(L)'
;EGIPTSFANDPGKRFSFGVGDFGRRSLSQPVPRASPKGSILCILMKLNLTEVSDGDVVSASTQVAALISPKKNRSVKAVKVPDEFFGVYCLISRSQLSHYKNRCYIGYTVDPNRRIQQHNGGREKGGAKKTDNKGPWDMVCIIHGFPNSVAALRFEWAWQNPDKTRVFKDLTLKKERKETPFAYRLRVACHLMNCRPWNMFALTFRWLLPTEELPFPEVVPPPSHMLKKYGLIEKSSTTVSCDREAYVEKGECRLCGKDIEKLTQIVRCTSCFAHFHSVCLATNGLNGSQLALYPIQGTCPRCSRTYLWGDVIRDQRMILRISEAQTDSALKELIPHVTD
;
A
#
# COMPACT_ATOMS: atom_id res chain seq x y z
N GLU A 1 6.58 30.86 2.94
CA GLU A 1 7.75 30.74 2.04
C GLU A 1 8.97 30.30 2.84
N GLY A 2 10.13 30.08 2.20
CA GLY A 2 11.36 29.63 2.88
C GLY A 2 11.82 28.22 2.48
N ILE A 3 12.22 28.05 1.22
CA ILE A 3 12.94 26.85 0.73
C ILE A 3 14.43 27.19 0.67
N PRO A 4 15.32 26.47 1.38
CA PRO A 4 16.76 26.55 1.13
C PRO A 4 17.12 25.80 -0.16
N THR A 5 17.38 26.54 -1.23
CA THR A 5 17.88 26.03 -2.51
C THR A 5 19.40 25.91 -2.49
N SER A 6 19.95 24.78 -2.04
CA SER A 6 21.37 24.45 -2.27
C SER A 6 21.67 22.95 -2.15
N PHE A 7 21.54 22.21 -3.26
CA PHE A 7 22.22 20.93 -3.45
C PHE A 7 22.72 20.83 -4.90
N ALA A 8 23.85 21.49 -5.15
CA ALA A 8 24.73 21.20 -6.28
C ALA A 8 26.06 20.63 -5.74
N ASN A 9 26.67 19.74 -6.52
CA ASN A 9 28.01 19.15 -6.33
C ASN A 9 28.19 18.13 -5.18
N ASP A 10 27.74 16.89 -5.42
CA ASP A 10 28.38 15.66 -4.94
C ASP A 10 28.64 14.74 -6.16
N PRO A 11 29.89 14.61 -6.65
CA PRO A 11 30.20 13.95 -7.92
C PRO A 11 30.26 12.41 -7.76
N GLY A 12 29.12 11.79 -7.42
CA GLY A 12 29.05 10.35 -7.14
C GLY A 12 27.77 9.62 -7.57
N LYS A 13 26.81 10.31 -8.22
CA LYS A 13 25.51 9.72 -8.59
C LYS A 13 25.03 10.16 -9.98
N ARG A 14 25.55 9.51 -11.03
CA ARG A 14 24.86 9.44 -12.33
C ARG A 14 23.94 8.22 -12.33
N PHE A 15 22.63 8.45 -12.16
CA PHE A 15 21.61 7.51 -12.61
C PHE A 15 21.14 7.95 -13.99
N SER A 16 21.59 7.25 -15.04
CA SER A 16 21.17 7.49 -16.40
C SER A 16 19.80 6.85 -16.65
N PHE A 17 18.76 7.67 -16.76
CA PHE A 17 17.52 7.27 -17.41
C PHE A 17 17.66 7.53 -18.91
N GLY A 18 17.57 6.49 -19.73
CA GLY A 18 17.51 6.63 -21.18
C GLY A 18 16.16 7.20 -21.56
N VAL A 19 16.12 8.46 -21.98
CA VAL A 19 14.94 9.07 -22.60
C VAL A 19 15.09 8.90 -24.10
N GLY A 20 14.21 8.09 -24.71
CA GLY A 20 14.13 7.96 -26.16
C GLY A 20 13.63 9.25 -26.79
N ASP A 21 14.28 9.65 -27.87
CA ASP A 21 14.05 10.91 -28.57
C ASP A 21 12.69 10.90 -29.30
N PHE A 22 11.87 11.93 -29.07
CA PHE A 22 10.66 12.20 -29.85
C PHE A 22 10.63 13.68 -30.25
N GLY A 23 10.92 13.91 -31.53
CA GLY A 23 11.15 15.24 -32.09
C GLY A 23 9.91 16.15 -32.09
N ARG A 24 10.19 17.46 -32.05
CA ARG A 24 9.19 18.53 -32.20
C ARG A 24 8.43 18.42 -33.53
N ARG A 25 7.10 18.52 -33.51
CA ARG A 25 6.31 19.06 -34.62
C ARG A 25 5.25 20.07 -34.13
N SER A 26 4.91 20.98 -35.03
CA SER A 26 4.18 22.22 -34.77
C SER A 26 2.65 22.06 -34.75
N LEU A 27 1.98 23.14 -34.37
CA LEU A 27 0.55 23.31 -34.14
C LEU A 27 -0.34 23.19 -35.39
N SER A 28 -1.65 23.10 -35.09
CA SER A 28 -2.84 23.34 -35.94
C SER A 28 -3.36 22.21 -36.83
N GLN A 29 -4.53 21.69 -36.46
CA GLN A 29 -5.76 21.51 -37.28
C GLN A 29 -6.89 21.00 -36.34
N PRO A 30 -8.19 21.28 -36.61
CA PRO A 30 -9.28 20.98 -35.69
C PRO A 30 -9.80 19.54 -35.80
N VAL A 31 -10.22 18.95 -34.67
CA VAL A 31 -10.81 17.60 -34.60
C VAL A 31 -12.30 17.70 -34.20
N PRO A 32 -13.22 16.88 -34.76
CA PRO A 32 -14.66 17.13 -34.66
C PRO A 32 -15.26 16.92 -33.27
N ARG A 33 -16.36 17.63 -32.97
CA ARG A 33 -17.23 17.33 -31.81
C ARG A 33 -17.94 15.98 -32.02
N ALA A 34 -17.42 14.93 -31.40
CA ALA A 34 -18.20 13.73 -31.11
C ALA A 34 -18.82 13.85 -29.71
N SER A 35 -20.13 13.62 -29.61
CA SER A 35 -20.83 13.54 -28.32
C SER A 35 -20.44 12.24 -27.61
N PRO A 36 -19.98 12.27 -26.34
CA PRO A 36 -19.77 11.05 -25.58
C PRO A 36 -21.14 10.48 -25.18
N LYS A 37 -21.54 9.36 -25.80
CA LYS A 37 -22.50 8.45 -25.17
C LYS A 37 -21.91 8.02 -23.83
N GLY A 38 -22.72 8.06 -22.76
CA GLY A 38 -22.22 7.94 -21.39
C GLY A 38 -21.42 6.66 -21.17
N SER A 39 -20.17 6.80 -20.70
CA SER A 39 -19.36 5.66 -20.28
C SER A 39 -19.91 5.08 -18.97
N ILE A 40 -20.54 3.91 -19.09
CA ILE A 40 -20.90 3.07 -17.96
C ILE A 40 -19.59 2.53 -17.39
N LEU A 41 -19.13 3.16 -16.31
CA LEU A 41 -17.86 2.84 -15.67
C LEU A 41 -18.13 2.00 -14.43
N CYS A 42 -17.75 0.73 -14.56
CA CYS A 42 -18.07 -0.39 -13.69
C CYS A 42 -17.00 -0.59 -12.61
N ILE A 43 -17.39 -0.97 -11.38
CA ILE A 43 -16.48 -1.12 -10.23
C ILE A 43 -16.53 -2.55 -9.67
N LEU A 44 -15.37 -3.20 -9.58
CA LEU A 44 -15.23 -4.57 -9.06
C LEU A 44 -15.57 -4.67 -7.55
N MET A 45 -16.32 -5.71 -7.17
CA MET A 45 -16.44 -6.12 -5.76
C MET A 45 -15.25 -6.99 -5.32
N LYS A 46 -14.83 -6.86 -4.04
CA LYS A 46 -13.90 -7.84 -3.44
C LYS A 46 -14.65 -9.13 -3.12
N LEU A 47 -14.58 -10.10 -4.02
CA LEU A 47 -14.90 -11.50 -3.71
C LEU A 47 -13.75 -12.10 -2.88
N ASN A 48 -13.91 -12.12 -1.55
CA ASN A 48 -13.11 -12.99 -0.69
C ASN A 48 -13.71 -14.40 -0.76
N LEU A 49 -13.15 -15.26 -1.62
CA LEU A 49 -13.44 -16.69 -1.61
C LEU A 49 -12.35 -17.42 -0.81
N THR A 50 -12.74 -17.98 0.33
CA THR A 50 -11.99 -19.01 1.03
C THR A 50 -12.36 -20.36 0.41
N GLU A 51 -11.42 -21.00 -0.27
CA GLU A 51 -11.63 -22.34 -0.84
C GLU A 51 -11.77 -23.39 0.28
N VAL A 52 -12.77 -24.25 0.16
CA VAL A 52 -12.95 -25.48 0.95
C VAL A 52 -12.96 -26.63 -0.06
N SER A 53 -12.16 -27.66 0.21
CA SER A 53 -11.83 -28.72 -0.75
C SER A 53 -12.68 -29.99 -0.62
N ASP A 54 -13.00 -30.56 -1.79
CA ASP A 54 -13.25 -31.96 -2.12
C ASP A 54 -14.40 -32.77 -1.47
N GLY A 55 -15.10 -33.51 -2.33
CA GLY A 55 -16.11 -34.51 -1.97
C GLY A 55 -16.86 -35.11 -3.17
N ASP A 56 -16.43 -36.30 -3.59
CA ASP A 56 -17.25 -37.42 -4.12
C ASP A 56 -17.57 -37.60 -5.63
N VAL A 57 -18.02 -38.84 -5.89
CA VAL A 57 -17.99 -39.66 -7.12
C VAL A 57 -19.37 -40.38 -7.19
N VAL A 58 -19.95 -40.91 -8.27
CA VAL A 58 -19.47 -41.67 -9.45
C VAL A 58 -20.50 -41.56 -10.59
N SER A 59 -20.11 -41.82 -11.85
CA SER A 59 -20.79 -42.75 -12.79
C SER A 59 -20.66 -42.32 -14.27
N ALA A 60 -20.46 -43.30 -15.16
CA ALA A 60 -20.36 -43.10 -16.61
C ALA A 60 -21.64 -43.58 -17.32
N SER A 61 -22.09 -42.82 -18.32
CA SER A 61 -23.15 -43.21 -19.25
C SER A 61 -22.74 -42.86 -20.67
N THR A 62 -22.78 -43.84 -21.56
CA THR A 62 -22.27 -43.72 -22.93
C THR A 62 -23.34 -43.12 -23.84
N GLN A 63 -23.09 -41.94 -24.41
CA GLN A 63 -23.78 -41.48 -25.62
C GLN A 63 -22.77 -40.94 -26.63
N VAL A 64 -22.89 -41.40 -27.87
CA VAL A 64 -21.99 -41.04 -28.98
C VAL A 64 -22.41 -39.67 -29.52
N ALA A 65 -21.66 -38.63 -29.18
CA ALA A 65 -21.81 -37.29 -29.73
C ALA A 65 -20.57 -36.92 -30.57
N ALA A 66 -20.77 -36.14 -31.63
CA ALA A 66 -19.80 -35.95 -32.71
C ALA A 66 -18.42 -35.45 -32.26
N LEU A 67 -17.36 -35.95 -32.92
CA LEU A 67 -15.99 -35.45 -32.82
C LEU A 67 -15.85 -34.06 -33.47
N ILE A 68 -16.43 -33.05 -32.83
CA ILE A 68 -16.01 -31.67 -32.99
C ILE A 68 -14.78 -31.51 -32.09
N SER A 69 -13.61 -31.24 -32.67
CA SER A 69 -12.41 -30.85 -31.91
C SER A 69 -12.82 -29.79 -30.88
N PRO A 70 -12.52 -29.96 -29.57
CA PRO A 70 -12.88 -28.95 -28.59
C PRO A 70 -12.25 -27.62 -29.02
N LYS A 71 -13.09 -26.68 -29.49
CA LYS A 71 -12.72 -25.27 -29.52
C LYS A 71 -12.33 -24.98 -28.09
N LYS A 72 -11.02 -24.86 -27.86
CA LYS A 72 -10.43 -24.71 -26.53
C LYS A 72 -11.16 -23.54 -25.89
N ASN A 73 -12.08 -23.83 -24.97
CA ASN A 73 -12.89 -22.78 -24.35
C ASN A 73 -11.86 -21.93 -23.63
N ARG A 74 -11.59 -20.74 -24.19
CA ARG A 74 -10.48 -19.90 -23.78
C ARG A 74 -10.92 -19.25 -22.49
N SER A 75 -10.88 -20.03 -21.40
CA SER A 75 -11.34 -19.61 -20.09
C SER A 75 -10.68 -18.27 -19.81
N VAL A 76 -11.52 -17.25 -19.71
CA VAL A 76 -11.04 -15.88 -19.64
C VAL A 76 -10.47 -15.73 -18.24
N LYS A 77 -9.16 -15.90 -18.13
CA LYS A 77 -8.48 -16.00 -16.83
C LYS A 77 -8.57 -14.65 -16.14
N ALA A 78 -9.25 -14.62 -14.99
CA ALA A 78 -9.20 -13.48 -14.09
C ALA A 78 -7.74 -13.14 -13.75
N VAL A 79 -7.36 -11.87 -13.87
CA VAL A 79 -5.97 -11.45 -13.68
C VAL A 79 -5.76 -10.92 -12.27
N LYS A 80 -4.61 -11.23 -11.68
CA LYS A 80 -4.25 -10.82 -10.32
C LYS A 80 -3.41 -9.55 -10.36
N VAL A 81 -3.99 -8.44 -9.92
CA VAL A 81 -3.29 -7.15 -9.77
C VAL A 81 -2.60 -7.16 -8.40
N PRO A 82 -1.26 -7.00 -8.32
CA PRO A 82 -0.56 -6.95 -7.03
C PRO A 82 -0.98 -5.74 -6.19
N ASP A 83 -1.21 -5.96 -4.89
CA ASP A 83 -1.53 -4.86 -3.98
C ASP A 83 -0.23 -4.10 -3.61
N GLU A 84 -0.17 -2.81 -3.90
CA GLU A 84 -0.34 -1.80 -2.84
C GLU A 84 0.59 -1.80 -1.61
N PHE A 85 1.82 -2.34 -1.67
CA PHE A 85 2.66 -2.46 -0.47
C PHE A 85 3.76 -1.39 -0.33
N PHE A 86 3.72 -0.66 0.79
CA PHE A 86 4.79 0.23 1.26
C PHE A 86 5.07 -0.03 2.75
N GLY A 87 6.31 -0.39 3.08
CA GLY A 87 6.71 -0.65 4.46
C GLY A 87 8.12 -0.13 4.79
N VAL A 88 8.31 0.24 6.06
CA VAL A 88 9.59 0.63 6.65
C VAL A 88 9.89 -0.34 7.79
N TYR A 89 11.04 -1.01 7.72
CA TYR A 89 11.41 -2.11 8.61
C TYR A 89 12.64 -1.80 9.45
N CYS A 90 12.77 -2.50 10.57
CA CYS A 90 14.01 -2.60 11.33
C CYS A 90 14.61 -3.99 11.16
N LEU A 91 15.91 -4.04 10.86
CA LEU A 91 16.72 -5.24 10.93
C LEU A 91 17.52 -5.28 12.23
N ILE A 92 17.89 -6.46 12.70
CA ILE A 92 18.93 -6.68 13.71
C ILE A 92 20.02 -7.59 13.11
N SER A 93 21.29 -7.20 13.27
CA SER A 93 22.43 -8.05 12.91
C SER A 93 22.64 -9.16 13.93
N ARG A 94 22.71 -10.41 13.44
CA ARG A 94 23.10 -11.62 14.18
C ARG A 94 24.55 -12.01 13.93
N SER A 95 25.39 -11.07 13.47
CA SER A 95 26.81 -11.32 13.27
C SER A 95 27.46 -11.83 14.56
N GLN A 96 28.33 -12.84 14.43
CA GLN A 96 29.14 -13.35 15.55
C GLN A 96 30.19 -12.31 16.00
N LEU A 97 30.55 -11.37 15.11
CA LEU A 97 31.47 -10.28 15.42
C LEU A 97 30.81 -9.27 16.37
N SER A 98 31.33 -9.20 17.60
CA SER A 98 30.78 -8.38 18.70
C SER A 98 30.47 -6.94 18.29
N HIS A 99 31.35 -6.31 17.49
CA HIS A 99 31.16 -4.93 17.05
C HIS A 99 29.99 -4.74 16.08
N TYR A 100 29.50 -5.79 15.39
CA TYR A 100 28.31 -5.75 14.53
C TYR A 100 27.06 -6.36 15.16
N LYS A 101 27.23 -7.31 16.09
CA LYS A 101 26.13 -7.99 16.79
C LYS A 101 25.13 -6.98 17.37
N ASN A 102 23.84 -7.26 17.19
CA ASN A 102 22.71 -6.44 17.64
C ASN A 102 22.66 -5.01 17.08
N ARG A 103 23.47 -4.65 16.05
CA ARG A 103 23.28 -3.39 15.34
C ARG A 103 21.96 -3.41 14.57
N CYS A 104 21.24 -2.29 14.62
CA CYS A 104 20.04 -2.10 13.83
C CYS A 104 20.31 -1.44 12.47
N TYR A 105 19.52 -1.80 11.47
CA TYR A 105 19.42 -1.10 10.20
C TYR A 105 17.95 -0.81 9.88
N ILE A 106 17.62 0.45 9.59
CA ILE A 106 16.27 0.83 9.15
C ILE A 106 16.27 0.99 7.64
N GLY A 107 15.24 0.47 6.96
CA GLY A 107 15.10 0.61 5.51
C GLY A 107 13.65 0.57 5.04
N TYR A 108 13.44 0.95 3.78
CA TYR A 108 12.15 0.94 3.09
C TYR A 108 12.08 -0.21 2.07
N THR A 109 10.88 -0.78 1.87
CA THR A 109 10.63 -1.78 0.82
C THR A 109 9.17 -1.80 0.34
N VAL A 110 8.99 -2.31 -0.88
CA VAL A 110 7.70 -2.76 -1.45
C VAL A 110 7.55 -4.29 -1.41
N ASP A 111 8.61 -5.02 -1.04
CA ASP A 111 8.65 -6.49 -0.97
C ASP A 111 9.59 -6.90 0.19
N PRO A 112 9.07 -7.16 1.40
CA PRO A 112 9.89 -7.51 2.56
C PRO A 112 10.67 -8.82 2.39
N ASN A 113 10.02 -9.84 1.81
CA ASN A 113 10.58 -11.18 1.67
C ASN A 113 11.75 -11.20 0.68
N ARG A 114 11.63 -10.49 -0.45
CA ARG A 114 12.77 -10.24 -1.35
C ARG A 114 13.84 -9.39 -0.67
N ARG A 115 13.45 -8.36 0.09
CA ARG A 115 14.41 -7.39 0.65
C ARG A 115 15.31 -7.99 1.72
N ILE A 116 14.82 -8.88 2.58
CA ILE A 116 15.67 -9.55 3.57
C ILE A 116 16.71 -10.47 2.91
N GLN A 117 16.32 -11.18 1.85
CA GLN A 117 17.24 -12.00 1.04
C GLN A 117 18.34 -11.13 0.39
N GLN A 118 18.00 -9.95 -0.15
CA GLN A 118 19.00 -9.01 -0.68
C GLN A 118 20.00 -8.54 0.39
N HIS A 119 19.54 -8.26 1.62
CA HIS A 119 20.44 -7.86 2.71
C HIS A 119 21.39 -8.97 3.14
N ASN A 120 20.93 -10.23 3.14
CA ASN A 120 21.74 -11.40 3.50
C ASN A 120 22.61 -11.92 2.36
N GLY A 121 22.23 -11.67 1.09
CA GLY A 121 23.03 -11.95 -0.10
C GLY A 121 24.11 -10.91 -0.42
N GLY A 122 24.24 -9.86 0.40
CA GLY A 122 25.26 -8.81 0.24
C GLY A 122 24.99 -7.82 -0.90
N ARG A 123 25.93 -6.90 -1.10
CA ARG A 123 25.81 -5.79 -2.06
C ARG A 123 25.57 -6.26 -3.49
N GLU A 124 26.24 -7.31 -3.92
CA GLU A 124 26.14 -7.88 -5.28
C GLU A 124 24.76 -8.47 -5.60
N LYS A 125 23.95 -8.76 -4.57
CA LYS A 125 22.53 -9.17 -4.72
C LYS A 125 21.55 -8.02 -4.49
N GLY A 126 22.01 -6.77 -4.51
CA GLY A 126 21.19 -5.57 -4.29
C GLY A 126 21.00 -5.18 -2.81
N GLY A 127 21.76 -5.80 -1.90
CA GLY A 127 21.83 -5.41 -0.50
C GLY A 127 22.39 -3.99 -0.32
N ALA A 128 22.00 -3.32 0.78
CA ALA A 128 22.51 -1.98 1.06
C ALA A 128 24.00 -2.04 1.47
N LYS A 129 24.84 -1.12 0.96
CA LYS A 129 26.26 -1.00 1.36
C LYS A 129 26.46 -0.90 2.88
N LYS A 130 25.48 -0.36 3.62
CA LYS A 130 25.54 -0.31 5.09
C LYS A 130 25.41 -1.68 5.76
N THR A 131 24.68 -2.64 5.16
CA THR A 131 24.42 -3.98 5.71
C THR A 131 25.38 -5.06 5.22
N ASP A 132 26.11 -4.77 4.15
CA ASP A 132 27.08 -5.68 3.52
C ASP A 132 28.15 -6.19 4.50
N ASN A 133 28.44 -7.49 4.45
CA ASN A 133 29.39 -8.23 5.30
C ASN A 133 29.19 -8.04 6.83
N LYS A 134 27.97 -7.73 7.26
CA LYS A 134 27.59 -7.47 8.67
C LYS A 134 26.38 -8.28 9.13
N GLY A 135 25.97 -9.25 8.32
CA GLY A 135 24.87 -10.16 8.62
C GLY A 135 25.32 -11.41 9.41
N PRO A 136 24.48 -12.46 9.46
CA PRO A 136 23.12 -12.46 8.90
C PRO A 136 22.22 -11.43 9.59
N TRP A 137 21.19 -10.97 8.89
CA TRP A 137 20.22 -9.98 9.35
C TRP A 137 18.85 -10.63 9.49
N ASP A 138 18.19 -10.36 10.61
CA ASP A 138 16.78 -10.66 10.82
C ASP A 138 15.97 -9.39 10.62
N MET A 139 14.84 -9.47 9.92
CA MET A 139 13.85 -8.38 9.88
C MET A 139 12.85 -8.60 11.03
N VAL A 140 12.97 -7.80 12.09
CA VAL A 140 12.27 -8.06 13.36
C VAL A 140 10.88 -7.44 13.41
N CYS A 141 10.74 -6.23 12.86
CA CYS A 141 9.47 -5.52 12.79
C CYS A 141 9.37 -4.65 11.53
N ILE A 142 8.15 -4.35 11.12
CA ILE A 142 7.85 -3.49 9.97
C ILE A 142 6.59 -2.67 10.22
N ILE A 143 6.66 -1.39 9.91
CA ILE A 143 5.53 -0.46 9.88
C ILE A 143 5.11 -0.35 8.42
N HIS A 144 3.84 -0.60 8.12
CA HIS A 144 3.34 -0.62 6.75
C HIS A 144 1.93 -0.04 6.63
N GLY A 145 1.41 0.02 5.40
CA GLY A 145 0.12 0.67 5.10
C GLY A 145 0.23 2.16 4.80
N PHE A 146 1.45 2.68 4.62
CA PHE A 146 1.71 4.05 4.18
C PHE A 146 0.96 4.36 2.87
N PRO A 147 0.51 5.61 2.66
CA PRO A 147 -0.25 5.95 1.46
C PRO A 147 0.59 6.01 0.19
N ASN A 148 1.91 6.16 0.26
CA ASN A 148 2.80 6.12 -0.90
C ASN A 148 4.26 5.97 -0.44
N SER A 149 5.14 5.72 -1.41
CA SER A 149 6.60 5.68 -1.24
C SER A 149 7.15 6.95 -0.57
N VAL A 150 6.67 8.15 -0.92
CA VAL A 150 7.15 9.43 -0.35
C VAL A 150 6.87 9.52 1.16
N ALA A 151 5.68 9.12 1.61
CA ALA A 151 5.31 9.10 3.02
C ALA A 151 6.13 8.09 3.82
N ALA A 152 6.39 6.92 3.23
CA ALA A 152 7.23 5.87 3.83
C ALA A 152 8.72 6.27 3.87
N LEU A 153 9.28 6.83 2.80
CA LEU A 153 10.67 7.29 2.73
C LEU A 153 10.93 8.46 3.70
N ARG A 154 9.97 9.36 3.90
CA ARG A 154 10.05 10.40 4.95
C ARG A 154 10.10 9.79 6.35
N PHE A 155 9.34 8.72 6.60
CA PHE A 155 9.37 7.99 7.88
C PHE A 155 10.72 7.27 8.07
N GLU A 156 11.20 6.56 7.04
CA GLU A 156 12.48 5.86 7.02
C GLU A 156 13.64 6.81 7.33
N TRP A 157 13.69 7.96 6.67
CA TRP A 157 14.73 8.97 6.93
C TRP A 157 14.68 9.49 8.37
N ALA A 158 13.50 9.80 8.89
CA ALA A 158 13.33 10.29 10.26
C ALA A 158 13.70 9.22 11.30
N TRP A 159 13.38 7.96 11.03
CA TRP A 159 13.69 6.83 11.90
C TRP A 159 15.19 6.46 11.86
N GLN A 160 15.85 6.62 10.71
CA GLN A 160 17.31 6.52 10.61
C GLN A 160 18.02 7.65 11.38
N ASN A 161 17.52 8.88 11.30
CA ASN A 161 18.20 10.10 11.75
C ASN A 161 17.42 10.85 12.86
N PRO A 162 17.21 10.26 14.06
CA PRO A 162 16.44 10.89 15.14
C PRO A 162 17.02 12.24 15.56
N ASP A 163 18.36 12.39 15.61
CA ASP A 163 19.02 13.63 16.00
C ASP A 163 18.88 14.78 14.97
N LYS A 164 18.42 14.48 13.75
CA LYS A 164 18.31 15.45 12.63
C LYS A 164 16.87 15.76 12.25
N THR A 165 15.91 14.92 12.61
CA THR A 165 14.51 15.15 12.25
C THR A 165 13.90 16.27 13.08
N ARG A 166 13.08 17.10 12.43
CA ARG A 166 12.35 18.20 13.09
C ARG A 166 11.41 17.71 14.20
N VAL A 167 11.01 16.44 14.16
CA VAL A 167 10.09 15.80 15.12
C VAL A 167 10.65 15.79 16.53
N PHE A 168 11.97 15.68 16.70
CA PHE A 168 12.62 15.50 18.01
C PHE A 168 13.35 16.74 18.52
N LYS A 169 13.19 17.90 17.86
CA LYS A 169 13.86 19.15 18.25
C LYS A 169 13.66 19.49 19.72
N ASP A 170 12.43 19.34 20.19
CA ASP A 170 12.01 19.74 21.54
C ASP A 170 12.02 18.54 22.54
N LEU A 171 12.38 17.34 22.06
CA LEU A 171 12.37 16.10 22.85
C LEU A 171 13.78 15.55 23.15
N THR A 172 14.83 16.06 22.51
CA THR A 172 16.25 15.66 22.69
C THR A 172 16.46 14.14 22.84
N LEU A 173 15.89 13.37 21.92
CA LEU A 173 15.72 11.93 22.05
C LEU A 173 17.05 11.14 21.92
N LYS A 174 17.73 10.90 23.04
CA LYS A 174 18.97 10.11 23.11
C LYS A 174 18.72 8.66 23.52
N LYS A 175 19.60 7.76 23.07
CA LYS A 175 19.66 6.36 23.53
C LYS A 175 20.15 6.32 24.97
N GLU A 176 19.49 5.55 25.83
CA GLU A 176 19.92 5.36 27.21
C GLU A 176 21.06 4.33 27.34
N ARG A 177 21.81 4.36 28.45
CA ARG A 177 22.94 3.44 28.65
C ARG A 177 22.50 1.97 28.69
N LYS A 178 21.42 1.65 29.40
CA LYS A 178 20.87 0.29 29.58
C LYS A 178 19.98 -0.19 28.41
N GLU A 179 19.44 0.74 27.62
CA GLU A 179 18.56 0.45 26.49
C GLU A 179 19.31 -0.29 25.37
N THR A 180 18.70 -1.31 24.74
CA THR A 180 19.32 -2.00 23.60
C THR A 180 19.26 -1.12 22.34
N PRO A 181 20.12 -1.35 21.32
CA PRO A 181 20.01 -0.63 20.06
C PRO A 181 18.63 -0.76 19.40
N PHE A 182 17.96 -1.91 19.57
CA PHE A 182 16.63 -2.15 19.05
C PHE A 182 15.53 -1.46 19.87
N ALA A 183 15.57 -1.52 21.21
CA ALA A 183 14.64 -0.81 22.08
C ALA A 183 14.63 0.71 21.78
N TYR A 184 15.81 1.30 21.57
CA TYR A 184 15.93 2.69 21.13
C TYR A 184 15.21 2.94 19.79
N ARG A 185 15.43 2.08 18.79
CA ARG A 185 14.75 2.23 17.49
C ARG A 185 13.25 2.01 17.60
N LEU A 186 12.77 1.11 18.45
CA LEU A 186 11.35 0.92 18.73
C LEU A 186 10.74 2.21 19.32
N ARG A 187 11.39 2.80 20.33
CA ARG A 187 10.96 4.07 20.95
C ARG A 187 10.94 5.24 19.96
N VAL A 188 11.98 5.38 19.13
CA VAL A 188 12.01 6.35 18.02
C VAL A 188 10.79 6.16 17.10
N ALA A 189 10.50 4.91 16.71
CA ALA A 189 9.37 4.60 15.85
C ALA A 189 8.02 4.95 16.50
N CYS A 190 7.83 4.63 17.78
CA CYS A 190 6.63 4.98 18.53
C CYS A 190 6.34 6.48 18.55
N HIS A 191 7.34 7.32 18.79
CA HIS A 191 7.15 8.76 18.66
C HIS A 191 6.80 9.18 17.22
N LEU A 192 7.52 8.68 16.21
CA LEU A 192 7.22 9.01 14.81
C LEU A 192 5.79 8.61 14.40
N MET A 193 5.31 7.46 14.88
CA MET A 193 3.94 7.00 14.66
C MET A 193 2.89 7.91 15.32
N ASN A 194 3.24 8.58 16.43
CA ASN A 194 2.38 9.56 17.10
C ASN A 194 2.46 10.98 16.54
N CYS A 195 3.38 11.27 15.61
CA CYS A 195 3.55 12.61 15.03
C CYS A 195 2.87 12.78 13.67
N ARG A 196 2.40 13.99 13.39
CA ARG A 196 1.89 14.36 12.05
C ARG A 196 3.04 14.29 11.01
N PRO A 197 2.78 13.80 9.78
CA PRO A 197 1.49 13.36 9.26
C PRO A 197 1.14 11.89 9.54
N TRP A 198 2.06 11.10 10.11
CA TRP A 198 1.94 9.64 10.17
C TRP A 198 0.87 9.14 11.13
N ASN A 199 0.59 9.89 12.20
CA ASN A 199 -0.52 9.65 13.13
C ASN A 199 -1.92 9.89 12.52
N MET A 200 -2.02 10.31 11.26
CA MET A 200 -3.27 10.43 10.50
C MET A 200 -3.46 9.27 9.50
N PHE A 201 -2.52 8.34 9.41
CA PHE A 201 -2.55 7.23 8.45
C PHE A 201 -3.00 5.93 9.12
N ALA A 202 -3.77 5.12 8.40
CA ALA A 202 -4.12 3.75 8.79
C ALA A 202 -2.91 2.80 8.62
N LEU A 203 -1.85 3.04 9.39
CA LEU A 203 -0.67 2.20 9.43
C LEU A 203 -0.94 0.92 10.25
N THR A 204 -0.06 -0.05 10.08
CA THR A 204 0.00 -1.26 10.90
C THR A 204 1.44 -1.44 11.35
N PHE A 205 1.65 -1.60 12.65
CA PHE A 205 2.90 -2.12 13.19
C PHE A 205 2.83 -3.64 13.20
N ARG A 206 3.82 -4.32 12.61
CA ARG A 206 3.88 -5.77 12.53
C ARG A 206 5.18 -6.31 13.11
N TRP A 207 5.07 -7.19 14.10
CA TRP A 207 6.15 -8.05 14.55
C TRP A 207 6.33 -9.19 13.55
N LEU A 208 7.49 -9.24 12.91
CA LEU A 208 7.85 -10.29 11.95
C LEU A 208 8.57 -11.46 12.64
N LEU A 209 9.32 -11.17 13.70
CA LEU A 209 9.99 -12.15 14.54
C LEU A 209 9.52 -11.97 16.01
N PRO A 210 8.49 -12.70 16.46
CA PRO A 210 7.91 -12.52 17.80
C PRO A 210 8.87 -12.75 18.96
N THR A 211 9.94 -13.53 18.75
CA THR A 211 11.00 -13.73 19.76
C THR A 211 11.84 -12.48 20.04
N GLU A 212 11.72 -11.44 19.20
CA GLU A 212 12.31 -10.11 19.42
C GLU A 212 11.25 -9.06 19.79
N GLU A 213 10.01 -9.47 20.15
CA GLU A 213 9.03 -8.52 20.68
C GLU A 213 9.54 -7.93 22.00
N LEU A 214 9.45 -6.61 22.09
CA LEU A 214 9.66 -5.85 23.31
C LEU A 214 8.34 -5.13 23.67
N PRO A 215 8.05 -4.90 24.95
CA PRO A 215 6.95 -4.02 25.34
C PRO A 215 7.16 -2.64 24.70
N PHE A 216 6.07 -2.03 24.24
CA PHE A 216 6.12 -0.64 23.78
C PHE A 216 6.40 0.30 24.97
N PRO A 217 7.10 1.43 24.76
CA PRO A 217 7.35 2.38 25.83
C PRO A 217 6.04 2.97 26.38
N GLU A 218 5.80 2.85 27.67
CA GLU A 218 4.54 3.29 28.33
C GLU A 218 4.25 4.79 28.13
N VAL A 219 5.31 5.62 28.07
CA VAL A 219 5.24 7.07 27.85
C VAL A 219 4.82 7.41 26.42
N VAL A 220 5.02 6.50 25.46
CA VAL A 220 4.68 6.69 24.04
C VAL A 220 4.25 5.36 23.41
N PRO A 221 3.04 4.86 23.72
CA PRO A 221 2.50 3.69 23.04
C PRO A 221 2.19 4.03 21.56
N PRO A 222 2.07 3.05 20.65
CA PRO A 222 1.53 3.29 19.32
C PRO A 222 0.13 3.95 19.40
N PRO A 223 -0.25 4.79 18.41
CA PRO A 223 -1.58 5.39 18.37
C PRO A 223 -2.71 4.36 18.46
N SER A 224 -3.78 4.68 19.17
CA SER A 224 -4.91 3.77 19.44
C SER A 224 -5.62 3.20 18.20
N HIS A 225 -5.59 3.93 17.08
CA HIS A 225 -6.15 3.50 15.80
C HIS A 225 -5.19 2.62 14.97
N MET A 226 -3.94 2.46 15.41
CA MET A 226 -2.92 1.69 14.70
C MET A 226 -3.03 0.20 15.05
N LEU A 227 -3.08 -0.65 14.04
CA LEU A 227 -3.15 -2.10 14.26
C LEU A 227 -1.78 -2.68 14.64
N LYS A 228 -1.74 -3.52 15.67
CA LYS A 228 -0.62 -4.43 15.97
C LYS A 228 -0.90 -5.79 15.32
N LYS A 229 0.05 -6.32 14.55
CA LYS A 229 -0.03 -7.66 13.91
C LYS A 229 1.24 -8.49 14.10
N TYR A 230 1.13 -9.79 13.85
CA TYR A 230 2.19 -10.77 14.01
C TYR A 230 2.38 -11.63 12.75
N GLY A 231 3.58 -12.21 12.61
CA GLY A 231 3.93 -13.11 11.52
C GLY A 231 4.35 -12.38 10.24
N LEU A 232 4.84 -13.16 9.28
CA LEU A 232 5.39 -12.68 8.00
C LEU A 232 4.37 -11.87 7.17
N ILE A 233 4.87 -11.21 6.13
CA ILE A 233 4.02 -10.51 5.16
C ILE A 233 3.78 -11.42 3.96
N GLU A 234 2.53 -11.80 3.80
CA GLU A 234 2.01 -12.40 2.58
C GLU A 234 1.84 -11.32 1.50
N LYS A 235 2.14 -11.69 0.25
CA LYS A 235 1.87 -10.82 -0.90
C LYS A 235 0.40 -10.95 -1.25
N SER A 236 -0.39 -9.90 -1.00
CA SER A 236 -1.77 -9.84 -1.45
C SER A 236 -1.86 -9.33 -2.90
N SER A 237 -2.87 -9.83 -3.60
CA SER A 237 -3.21 -9.41 -4.96
C SER A 237 -4.72 -9.42 -5.10
N THR A 238 -5.28 -8.38 -5.70
CA THR A 238 -6.71 -8.31 -6.00
C THR A 238 -6.97 -8.98 -7.34
N THR A 239 -7.76 -10.06 -7.34
CA THR A 239 -8.24 -10.74 -8.55
C THR A 239 -9.28 -9.86 -9.23
N VAL A 240 -9.03 -9.46 -10.47
CA VAL A 240 -9.97 -8.70 -11.31
C VAL A 240 -10.66 -9.65 -12.27
N SER A 241 -11.98 -9.74 -12.15
CA SER A 241 -12.80 -10.54 -13.05
C SER A 241 -12.88 -9.89 -14.43
N CYS A 242 -12.91 -10.72 -15.47
CA CYS A 242 -13.29 -10.32 -16.83
C CYS A 242 -14.82 -10.27 -17.03
N ASP A 243 -15.57 -10.92 -16.13
CA ASP A 243 -17.03 -11.00 -16.18
C ASP A 243 -17.67 -9.66 -15.80
N ARG A 244 -18.54 -9.15 -16.66
CA ARG A 244 -19.28 -7.90 -16.48
C ARG A 244 -20.23 -7.95 -15.27
N GLU A 245 -20.77 -9.12 -14.93
CA GLU A 245 -21.68 -9.31 -13.78
C GLU A 245 -20.97 -9.12 -12.43
N ALA A 246 -19.65 -9.30 -12.38
CA ALA A 246 -18.84 -9.07 -11.18
C ALA A 246 -18.58 -7.58 -10.86
N TYR A 247 -19.09 -6.66 -11.68
CA TYR A 247 -18.95 -5.22 -11.48
C TYR A 247 -20.27 -4.55 -11.13
N VAL A 248 -20.20 -3.58 -10.22
CA VAL A 248 -21.31 -2.73 -9.81
C VAL A 248 -21.14 -1.36 -10.45
N GLU A 249 -22.21 -0.82 -11.04
CA GLU A 249 -22.20 0.55 -11.57
C GLU A 249 -22.04 1.59 -10.45
N LYS A 250 -21.33 2.69 -10.74
CA LYS A 250 -21.29 3.85 -9.84
C LYS A 250 -22.73 4.37 -9.63
N GLY A 251 -23.10 4.66 -8.39
CA GLY A 251 -24.46 5.08 -8.03
C GLY A 251 -24.49 6.34 -7.17
N GLU A 252 -25.66 6.63 -6.61
CA GLU A 252 -25.88 7.74 -5.68
C GLU A 252 -24.98 7.66 -4.43
N CYS A 253 -24.60 8.83 -3.91
CA CYS A 253 -24.01 8.93 -2.58
C CYS A 253 -25.08 8.77 -1.51
N ARG A 254 -24.91 7.75 -0.65
CA ARG A 254 -25.82 7.40 0.46
C ARG A 254 -25.80 8.38 1.65
N LEU A 255 -25.35 9.62 1.43
CA LEU A 255 -25.39 10.74 2.40
C LEU A 255 -26.11 11.96 1.83
N CYS A 256 -25.83 12.35 0.58
CA CYS A 256 -26.41 13.55 -0.04
C CYS A 256 -27.47 13.27 -1.12
N GLY A 257 -27.68 12.00 -1.49
CA GLY A 257 -28.66 11.57 -2.51
C GLY A 257 -28.30 11.96 -3.95
N LYS A 258 -27.13 12.56 -4.20
CA LYS A 258 -26.67 12.96 -5.54
C LYS A 258 -25.78 11.89 -6.16
N ASP A 259 -25.82 11.81 -7.48
CA ASP A 259 -24.97 10.90 -8.26
C ASP A 259 -23.47 11.18 -8.06
N ILE A 260 -22.68 10.11 -8.21
CA ILE A 260 -21.22 10.19 -8.18
C ILE A 260 -20.70 10.13 -9.61
N GLU A 261 -20.40 11.29 -10.18
CA GLU A 261 -19.99 11.44 -11.58
C GLU A 261 -18.63 10.79 -11.87
N LYS A 262 -17.65 10.97 -10.98
CA LYS A 262 -16.24 10.64 -11.21
C LYS A 262 -15.73 9.61 -10.20
N LEU A 263 -14.93 8.63 -10.65
CA LEU A 263 -14.28 7.67 -9.74
C LEU A 263 -13.34 8.34 -8.71
N THR A 264 -12.77 9.51 -9.03
CA THR A 264 -11.97 10.28 -8.06
C THR A 264 -12.81 10.86 -6.91
N GLN A 265 -14.14 10.86 -7.04
CA GLN A 265 -15.08 11.24 -5.98
C GLN A 265 -15.63 10.03 -5.21
N ILE A 266 -15.66 8.81 -5.77
CA ILE A 266 -16.27 7.66 -5.07
C ILE A 266 -15.37 7.14 -3.95
N VAL A 267 -15.95 6.93 -2.78
CA VAL A 267 -15.41 6.09 -1.71
C VAL A 267 -16.46 5.09 -1.28
N ARG A 268 -16.02 3.90 -0.85
CA ARG A 268 -16.92 2.82 -0.41
C ARG A 268 -16.70 2.50 1.06
N CYS A 269 -17.77 2.06 1.73
CA CYS A 269 -17.62 1.40 3.03
C CYS A 269 -16.89 0.06 2.84
N THR A 270 -15.78 -0.14 3.56
CA THR A 270 -14.98 -1.38 3.53
C THR A 270 -15.71 -2.64 4.06
N SER A 271 -16.94 -2.49 4.57
CA SER A 271 -17.75 -3.57 5.14
C SER A 271 -19.05 -3.87 4.39
N CYS A 272 -19.76 -2.85 3.91
CA CYS A 272 -21.05 -3.02 3.22
C CYS A 272 -21.06 -2.46 1.79
N PHE A 273 -19.89 -2.02 1.30
CA PHE A 273 -19.66 -1.46 -0.04
C PHE A 273 -20.52 -0.26 -0.46
N ALA A 274 -21.34 0.29 0.44
CA ALA A 274 -22.16 1.48 0.19
C ALA A 274 -21.30 2.65 -0.33
N HIS A 275 -21.81 3.31 -1.37
CA HIS A 275 -21.14 4.39 -2.09
C HIS A 275 -21.37 5.76 -1.43
N PHE A 276 -20.32 6.57 -1.36
CA PHE A 276 -20.37 7.95 -0.89
C PHE A 276 -19.44 8.83 -1.73
N HIS A 277 -19.71 10.14 -1.84
CA HIS A 277 -18.66 11.09 -2.22
C HIS A 277 -17.60 11.14 -1.11
N SER A 278 -16.33 11.23 -1.50
CA SER A 278 -15.18 11.36 -0.59
C SER A 278 -15.36 12.53 0.39
N VAL A 279 -15.79 13.69 -0.12
CA VAL A 279 -16.08 14.87 0.69
C VAL A 279 -17.20 14.60 1.70
N CYS A 280 -18.34 14.04 1.27
CA CYS A 280 -19.46 13.76 2.16
C CYS A 280 -19.09 12.81 3.31
N LEU A 281 -18.38 11.71 3.01
CA LEU A 281 -17.96 10.76 4.04
C LEU A 281 -16.90 11.35 4.97
N ALA A 282 -15.97 12.17 4.45
CA ALA A 282 -14.98 12.88 5.25
C ALA A 282 -15.64 13.88 6.21
N THR A 283 -16.52 14.75 5.70
CA THR A 283 -17.25 15.74 6.51
C THR A 283 -18.10 15.08 7.59
N ASN A 284 -18.80 13.98 7.26
CA ASN A 284 -19.56 13.20 8.23
C ASN A 284 -18.64 12.61 9.33
N GLY A 285 -17.52 12.00 8.94
CA GLY A 285 -16.56 11.44 9.89
C GLY A 285 -15.82 12.48 10.75
N LEU A 286 -15.67 13.71 10.26
CA LEU A 286 -15.10 14.83 11.03
C LEU A 286 -16.03 15.33 12.14
N ASN A 287 -17.34 15.09 12.04
CA ASN A 287 -18.36 15.48 13.03
C ASN A 287 -18.21 16.94 13.52
N GLY A 288 -18.03 17.88 12.59
CA GLY A 288 -17.85 19.31 12.89
C GLY A 288 -16.42 19.75 13.27
N SER A 289 -15.45 18.85 13.36
CA SER A 289 -14.06 19.20 13.65
C SER A 289 -13.42 20.03 12.53
N GLN A 290 -12.96 21.24 12.86
CA GLN A 290 -12.24 22.13 11.94
C GLN A 290 -10.71 21.97 11.99
N LEU A 291 -10.18 21.14 12.91
CA LEU A 291 -8.74 20.97 13.16
C LEU A 291 -8.08 19.87 12.30
N ALA A 292 -8.86 19.21 11.44
CA ALA A 292 -8.43 18.14 10.56
C ALA A 292 -9.12 18.24 9.19
N LEU A 293 -8.39 17.94 8.13
CA LEU A 293 -8.90 17.96 6.74
C LEU A 293 -9.71 16.69 6.38
N TYR A 294 -9.54 15.63 7.15
CA TYR A 294 -10.21 14.34 7.00
C TYR A 294 -10.17 13.59 8.34
N PRO A 295 -11.13 12.68 8.60
CA PRO A 295 -11.15 11.91 9.85
C PRO A 295 -10.02 10.88 9.87
N ILE A 296 -9.56 10.48 11.05
CA ILE A 296 -8.70 9.28 11.19
C ILE A 296 -9.56 8.02 11.06
N GLN A 297 -10.69 8.03 11.77
CA GLN A 297 -11.69 6.97 11.80
C GLN A 297 -13.09 7.59 11.83
N GLY A 298 -14.09 6.84 11.42
CA GLY A 298 -15.49 7.25 11.49
C GLY A 298 -16.44 6.06 11.43
N THR A 299 -17.74 6.31 11.53
CA THR A 299 -18.78 5.28 11.48
C THR A 299 -19.52 5.34 10.15
N CYS A 300 -19.75 4.20 9.51
CA CYS A 300 -20.49 4.13 8.25
C CYS A 300 -21.97 4.49 8.46
N PRO A 301 -22.52 5.53 7.78
CA PRO A 301 -23.93 5.92 7.94
C PRO A 301 -24.97 4.87 7.52
N ARG A 302 -24.56 3.80 6.82
CA ARG A 302 -25.46 2.76 6.30
C ARG A 302 -25.43 1.43 7.06
N CYS A 303 -24.31 1.08 7.69
CA CYS A 303 -24.17 -0.21 8.40
C CYS A 303 -23.60 -0.07 9.82
N SER A 304 -23.39 1.16 10.29
CA SER A 304 -22.90 1.51 11.63
C SER A 304 -21.56 0.88 12.04
N ARG A 305 -20.83 0.23 11.13
CA ARG A 305 -19.49 -0.28 11.38
C ARG A 305 -18.46 0.85 11.29
N THR A 306 -17.48 0.82 12.19
CA THR A 306 -16.32 1.71 12.19
C THR A 306 -15.43 1.43 10.98
N TYR A 307 -14.88 2.49 10.38
CA TYR A 307 -13.86 2.42 9.35
C TYR A 307 -12.66 3.31 9.73
N LEU A 308 -11.46 2.93 9.26
CA LEU A 308 -10.32 3.85 9.20
C LEU A 308 -10.33 4.56 7.85
N TRP A 309 -10.12 5.87 7.84
CA TRP A 309 -10.13 6.66 6.61
C TRP A 309 -9.05 6.23 5.62
N GLY A 310 -7.87 5.85 6.13
CA GLY A 310 -6.79 5.33 5.30
C GLY A 310 -7.14 4.03 4.57
N ASP A 311 -8.02 3.18 5.12
CA ASP A 311 -8.48 1.95 4.46
C ASP A 311 -9.51 2.25 3.36
N VAL A 312 -10.41 3.21 3.61
CA VAL A 312 -11.38 3.73 2.63
C VAL A 312 -10.66 4.33 1.41
N ILE A 313 -9.63 5.14 1.63
CA ILE A 313 -8.80 5.69 0.55
C ILE A 313 -7.94 4.62 -0.14
N ARG A 314 -7.54 3.54 0.57
CA ARG A 314 -6.83 2.40 -0.04
C ARG A 314 -7.74 1.62 -1.00
N ASP A 315 -9.01 1.43 -0.65
CA ASP A 315 -10.03 0.85 -1.56
C ASP A 315 -10.25 1.75 -2.79
N GLN A 316 -10.46 3.05 -2.60
CA GLN A 316 -10.61 4.00 -3.72
C GLN A 316 -9.45 3.93 -4.72
N ARG A 317 -8.21 3.84 -4.24
CA ARG A 317 -7.02 3.75 -5.12
C ARG A 317 -6.92 2.44 -5.88
N MET A 318 -7.43 1.34 -5.31
CA MET A 318 -7.52 0.09 -6.06
C MET A 318 -8.54 0.22 -7.20
N ILE A 319 -9.70 0.84 -6.95
CA ILE A 319 -10.71 1.14 -7.99
C ILE A 319 -10.10 1.98 -9.11
N LEU A 320 -9.42 3.08 -8.76
CA LEU A 320 -8.78 3.96 -9.73
C LEU A 320 -7.75 3.22 -10.60
N ARG A 321 -6.89 2.39 -9.99
CA ARG A 321 -5.89 1.61 -10.75
C ARG A 321 -6.48 0.58 -11.69
N ILE A 322 -7.53 -0.11 -11.26
CA ILE A 322 -8.22 -1.08 -12.10
C ILE A 322 -8.81 -0.35 -13.33
N SER A 323 -9.42 0.83 -13.11
CA SER A 323 -9.93 1.67 -14.20
C SER A 323 -8.81 2.21 -15.11
N GLU A 324 -7.70 2.68 -14.55
CA GLU A 324 -6.55 3.19 -15.31
C GLU A 324 -5.97 2.10 -16.21
N ALA A 325 -5.71 0.90 -15.66
CA ALA A 325 -5.14 -0.23 -16.41
C ALA A 325 -6.10 -0.88 -17.41
N GLN A 326 -7.42 -0.68 -17.29
CA GLN A 326 -8.38 -1.00 -18.35
C GLN A 326 -8.31 -0.01 -19.54
N THR A 327 -7.88 1.23 -19.30
CA THR A 327 -7.80 2.28 -20.33
C THR A 327 -6.42 2.46 -20.95
N ASP A 328 -5.33 2.15 -20.23
CA ASP A 328 -3.96 2.35 -20.69
C ASP A 328 -3.40 1.13 -21.44
N SER A 329 -2.98 1.33 -22.69
CA SER A 329 -2.33 0.30 -23.49
C SER A 329 -1.00 -0.22 -22.93
N ALA A 330 -0.28 0.56 -22.13
CA ALA A 330 0.96 0.14 -21.49
C ALA A 330 0.74 -0.79 -20.28
N LEU A 331 -0.49 -0.87 -19.77
CA LEU A 331 -0.88 -1.74 -18.64
C LEU A 331 -1.78 -2.91 -19.07
N LYS A 332 -2.08 -3.05 -20.37
CA LYS A 332 -2.92 -4.12 -20.95
C LYS A 332 -2.48 -5.55 -20.64
N GLU A 333 -1.22 -5.77 -20.29
CA GLU A 333 -0.73 -7.11 -19.90
C GLU A 333 -1.09 -7.50 -18.45
N LEU A 334 -1.66 -6.59 -17.65
CA LEU A 334 -1.89 -6.76 -16.22
C LEU A 334 -3.38 -6.85 -15.79
N ILE A 335 -4.34 -6.59 -16.67
CA ILE A 335 -5.80 -6.69 -16.42
C ILE A 335 -6.48 -7.17 -17.71
N PRO A 336 -7.50 -8.07 -17.69
CA PRO A 336 -8.13 -8.53 -18.91
C PRO A 336 -9.06 -7.44 -19.46
N HIS A 337 -9.16 -7.34 -20.78
CA HIS A 337 -10.18 -6.53 -21.40
C HIS A 337 -11.56 -7.09 -21.01
N VAL A 338 -12.45 -6.25 -20.51
CA VAL A 338 -13.88 -6.60 -20.51
C VAL A 338 -14.28 -6.68 -21.98
N THR A 339 -14.82 -7.83 -22.39
CA THR A 339 -15.41 -8.04 -23.71
C THR A 339 -16.90 -7.80 -23.62
N ASP A 340 -17.43 -7.01 -24.56
CA ASP A 340 -18.87 -6.70 -24.67
C ASP A 340 -19.74 -7.95 -24.91
#